data_AF-A0A2G8TLW9-F1
#
_entry.id   AF-A0A2G8TLW9-F1
#
_cell.length_a   1.000
_cell.length_b   1.000
_cell.length_c   1.000
_cell.angle_alpha   90.00
_cell.angle_beta   90.00
_cell.angle_gamma   90.00
#
_symmetry.space_group_name_H-M   'P 1'
#
loop_
_entity.id
_entity.type
_entity.pdbx_description
1 polymer ?
#
loop_
_entity_poly.entity_id
_entity_poly.type
_entity_poly.pdbx_seq_one_letter_code
_entity_poly.pdbx_strand_id
1 'polypeptide(L)'
;MRSELLRTLLEQVDNRADGTAQRDAIVVWLALLGKFSPLIGPGSVNVLFMRSVEVNRAAFAWLPPIALDGAGGAHFSAFETVLKTQPSEEVMRATRALLGTFIDSLFTLIGPALTAKFVGSAVGDKRDQKK
;
A
#
# COMPACT_ATOMS: atom_id res chain seq x y z
N MET A 1 -4.45 17.03 5.77
CA MET A 1 -3.26 16.48 5.07
C MET A 1 -3.32 14.96 4.92
N ARG A 2 -3.48 14.17 6.00
CA ARG A 2 -3.71 12.72 5.92
C ARG A 2 -4.88 12.33 5.02
N SER A 3 -6.05 12.94 5.24
CA SER A 3 -7.27 12.73 4.46
C SER A 3 -7.08 13.02 2.97
N GLU A 4 -6.28 14.05 2.65
CA GLU A 4 -5.98 14.44 1.27
C GLU A 4 -5.08 13.42 0.58
N LEU A 5 -4.01 12.96 1.22
CA LEU A 5 -3.13 11.92 0.65
C LEU A 5 -3.87 10.61 0.40
N LEU A 6 -4.72 10.21 1.36
CA LEU A 6 -5.57 9.03 1.19
C LEU A 6 -6.52 9.25 0.03
N ARG A 7 -7.18 10.40 -0.04
CA ARG A 7 -8.08 10.73 -1.16
C ARG A 7 -7.35 10.66 -2.50
N THR A 8 -6.17 11.27 -2.65
CA THR A 8 -5.40 11.22 -3.91
C THR A 8 -4.97 9.80 -4.28
N LEU A 9 -4.55 8.99 -3.30
CA LEU A 9 -4.21 7.58 -3.55
C LEU A 9 -5.42 6.76 -3.99
N LEU A 10 -6.56 7.01 -3.35
CA LEU A 10 -7.81 6.30 -3.64
C LEU A 10 -8.39 6.71 -4.98
N GLU A 11 -8.37 8.00 -5.30
CA GLU A 11 -8.70 8.51 -6.63
C GLU A 11 -7.79 7.91 -7.70
N GLN A 12 -6.52 7.61 -7.41
CA GLN A 12 -5.65 6.90 -8.35
C GLN A 12 -5.87 5.40 -8.43
N VAL A 13 -6.26 4.74 -7.34
CA VAL A 13 -6.74 3.34 -7.40
C VAL A 13 -7.99 3.29 -8.29
N ASP A 14 -8.90 4.24 -8.11
CA ASP A 14 -10.16 4.33 -8.86
C ASP A 14 -9.91 4.76 -10.32
N ASN A 15 -8.92 5.61 -10.60
CA ASN A 15 -8.61 6.12 -11.96
C ASN A 15 -7.61 5.23 -12.72
N ARG A 16 -7.00 4.23 -12.07
CA ARG A 16 -6.25 3.14 -12.72
C ARG A 16 -7.13 1.96 -13.13
N ALA A 17 -8.45 2.07 -12.94
CA ALA A 17 -9.47 1.08 -13.26
C ALA A 17 -9.63 0.72 -14.75
N ASP A 18 -8.60 0.93 -15.56
CA ASP A 18 -8.44 0.28 -16.86
C ASP A 18 -8.13 -1.24 -16.68
N GLY A 19 -7.83 -1.68 -15.44
CA GLY A 19 -7.55 -3.07 -15.04
C GLY A 19 -8.58 -3.68 -14.05
N THR A 20 -8.23 -4.83 -13.45
CA THR A 20 -9.02 -5.41 -12.35
C THR A 20 -8.52 -4.84 -11.01
N ALA A 21 -9.43 -4.62 -10.05
CA ALA A 21 -9.09 -4.05 -8.73
C ALA A 21 -7.91 -4.75 -8.03
N GLN A 22 -7.75 -6.05 -8.26
CA GLN A 22 -6.63 -6.87 -7.78
C GLN A 22 -5.29 -6.38 -8.35
N ARG A 23 -5.20 -6.18 -9.67
CA ARG A 23 -3.98 -5.68 -10.32
C ARG A 23 -3.66 -4.27 -9.86
N ASP A 24 -4.67 -3.41 -9.76
CA ASP A 24 -4.46 -2.01 -9.36
C ASP A 24 -3.96 -1.91 -7.93
N ALA A 25 -4.54 -2.72 -7.02
CA ALA A 25 -4.05 -2.84 -5.65
C ALA A 25 -2.57 -3.26 -5.60
N ILE A 26 -2.19 -4.32 -6.35
CA ILE A 26 -0.80 -4.81 -6.39
C ILE A 26 0.15 -3.74 -6.92
N VAL A 27 -0.21 -3.07 -8.00
CA VAL A 27 0.61 -2.00 -8.60
C VAL A 27 0.82 -0.85 -7.63
N VAL A 28 -0.22 -0.43 -6.91
CA VAL A 28 -0.12 0.63 -5.91
C VAL A 28 0.81 0.24 -4.76
N TRP A 29 0.68 -0.99 -4.24
CA TRP A 29 1.60 -1.46 -3.21
C TRP A 29 3.05 -1.53 -3.69
N LEU A 30 3.31 -2.14 -4.85
CA LEU A 30 4.68 -2.20 -5.40
C LEU A 30 5.29 -0.81 -5.58
N ALA A 31 4.51 0.15 -6.08
CA ALA A 31 4.97 1.53 -6.24
C ALA A 31 5.33 2.17 -4.88
N LEU A 32 4.50 1.99 -3.85
CA LEU A 32 4.78 2.51 -2.51
C LEU A 32 6.00 1.83 -1.89
N LEU A 33 6.05 0.50 -1.90
CA LEU A 33 7.16 -0.24 -1.30
C LEU A 33 8.49 0.15 -1.99
N GLY A 34 8.49 0.25 -3.33
CA GLY A 34 9.65 0.67 -4.11
C GLY A 34 10.07 2.12 -3.85
N LYS A 35 9.14 3.05 -3.67
CA LYS A 35 9.44 4.47 -3.38
C LYS A 35 9.99 4.69 -1.98
N PHE A 36 9.49 3.96 -0.98
CA PHE A 36 9.91 4.14 0.42
C PHE A 36 11.11 3.29 0.80
N SER A 37 11.39 2.19 0.08
CA SER A 37 12.50 1.28 0.40
C SER A 37 13.87 1.99 0.43
N PRO A 38 14.21 2.89 -0.53
CA PRO A 38 15.45 3.67 -0.48
C PRO A 38 15.53 4.70 0.66
N LEU A 39 14.39 5.11 1.23
CA LEU A 39 14.33 6.17 2.23
C LEU A 39 14.47 5.62 3.66
N ILE A 40 13.73 4.56 3.98
CA ILE A 40 13.67 3.99 5.34
C ILE A 40 14.23 2.57 5.42
N GLY A 41 14.69 2.02 4.30
CA GLY A 41 15.19 0.66 4.17
C GLY A 41 14.09 -0.37 3.83
N PRO A 42 14.41 -1.41 3.05
CA PRO A 42 13.45 -2.44 2.63
C PRO A 42 12.84 -3.20 3.82
N GLY A 43 13.62 -3.44 4.88
CA GLY A 43 13.13 -4.09 6.09
C GLY A 43 12.05 -3.27 6.80
N SER A 44 12.28 -1.97 6.98
CA SER A 44 11.33 -1.05 7.62
C SER A 44 10.04 -0.94 6.82
N VAL A 45 10.14 -0.77 5.50
CA VAL A 45 8.97 -0.74 4.61
C VAL A 45 8.16 -2.03 4.70
N ASN A 46 8.83 -3.18 4.70
CA ASN A 46 8.16 -4.46 4.83
C ASN A 46 7.46 -4.61 6.19
N VAL A 47 8.09 -4.16 7.28
CA VAL A 47 7.46 -4.13 8.61
C VAL A 47 6.23 -3.24 8.64
N LEU A 48 6.26 -2.07 7.99
CA LEU A 48 5.10 -1.19 7.91
C LEU A 48 3.95 -1.81 7.10
N PHE A 49 4.25 -2.51 6.01
CA PHE A 49 3.26 -3.28 5.24
C PHE A 49 2.68 -4.43 6.07
N MET A 50 3.52 -5.24 6.70
CA MET A 50 3.10 -6.33 7.57
C MET A 50 2.20 -5.84 8.71
N ARG A 51 2.54 -4.71 9.32
CA ARG A 51 1.72 -4.07 10.34
C ARG A 51 0.37 -3.61 9.79
N SER A 52 0.31 -3.06 8.57
CA SER A 52 -0.95 -2.64 7.98
C SER A 52 -1.87 -3.83 7.71
N VAL A 53 -1.33 -4.97 7.28
CA VAL A 53 -2.08 -6.23 7.13
C VAL A 53 -2.61 -6.71 8.48
N GLU A 54 -1.74 -6.83 9.50
CA GLU A 54 -2.14 -7.39 10.80
C GLU A 54 -3.20 -6.55 11.50
N VAL A 55 -3.07 -5.22 11.49
CA VAL A 55 -4.06 -4.30 12.10
C VAL A 55 -5.45 -4.44 11.46
N ASN A 56 -5.51 -4.74 10.17
CA ASN A 56 -6.77 -4.81 9.42
C ASN A 56 -7.34 -6.24 9.33
N ARG A 57 -6.61 -7.25 9.82
CA ARG A 57 -7.00 -8.67 9.72
C ARG A 57 -8.31 -8.98 10.42
N ALA A 58 -8.64 -8.27 11.50
CA ALA A 58 -9.94 -8.41 12.18
C ALA A 58 -11.12 -7.96 11.31
N ALA A 59 -10.91 -6.96 10.45
CA ALA A 59 -11.93 -6.46 9.53
C ALA A 59 -11.99 -7.27 8.21
N PHE A 60 -10.86 -7.87 7.82
CA PHE A 60 -10.70 -8.66 6.59
C PHE A 60 -10.05 -10.01 6.92
N ALA A 61 -10.86 -10.97 7.37
CA ALA A 61 -10.39 -12.27 7.87
C ALA A 61 -9.64 -13.13 6.83
N TRP A 62 -9.80 -12.82 5.54
CA TRP A 62 -9.10 -13.46 4.44
C TRP A 62 -7.64 -12.99 4.25
N LEU A 63 -7.22 -11.94 4.97
CA LEU A 63 -5.82 -11.50 4.95
C LEU A 63 -4.91 -12.57 5.58
N PRO A 64 -3.71 -12.78 5.01
CA PRO A 64 -2.82 -13.82 5.48
C PRO A 64 -2.30 -13.48 6.87
N PRO A 65 -2.12 -14.48 7.75
CA PRO A 65 -1.41 -14.24 9.00
C PRO A 65 0.03 -13.81 8.70
N ILE A 66 0.51 -12.82 9.44
CA ILE A 66 1.89 -12.38 9.34
C ILE A 66 2.71 -13.06 10.43
N ALA A 67 3.66 -13.90 10.02
CA ALA A 67 4.66 -14.47 10.92
C ALA A 67 5.90 -13.57 10.93
N LEU A 68 6.39 -13.18 12.11
CA LEU A 68 7.52 -12.24 12.27
C LEU A 68 8.88 -12.85 11.87
N ASP A 69 8.93 -14.15 11.59
CA ASP A 69 10.11 -14.93 11.21
C ASP A 69 10.30 -15.07 9.68
N GLY A 70 9.33 -14.61 8.89
CA GLY A 70 9.38 -14.73 7.43
C GLY A 70 10.22 -13.65 6.75
N ALA A 71 10.89 -14.03 5.66
CA ALA A 71 11.52 -13.06 4.76
C ALA A 71 10.43 -12.20 4.10
N GLY A 72 10.61 -10.88 4.07
CA GLY A 72 9.57 -9.92 3.63
C GLY A 72 8.92 -10.21 2.27
N GLY A 73 9.66 -10.79 1.32
CA GLY A 73 9.11 -11.20 0.03
C GLY A 73 8.02 -12.28 0.12
N ALA A 74 8.06 -13.17 1.12
CA ALA A 74 7.07 -14.22 1.29
C ALA A 74 5.70 -13.66 1.71
N HIS A 75 5.67 -12.62 2.54
CA HIS A 75 4.42 -12.01 3.01
C HIS A 75 3.71 -11.24 1.90
N PHE A 76 4.47 -10.52 1.06
CA PHE A 76 3.87 -9.82 -0.08
C PHE A 76 3.30 -10.79 -1.12
N SER A 77 4.01 -11.88 -1.42
CA SER A 77 3.50 -12.93 -2.31
C SER A 77 2.23 -13.60 -1.78
N ALA A 78 2.18 -13.90 -0.48
CA ALA A 78 0.97 -14.46 0.15
C ALA A 78 -0.22 -13.48 0.07
N PHE A 79 0.03 -12.19 0.30
CA PHE A 79 -0.95 -11.13 0.15
C PHE A 79 -1.46 -11.02 -1.30
N GLU A 80 -0.57 -11.08 -2.29
CA GLU A 80 -0.91 -11.07 -3.70
C GLU A 80 -1.82 -12.26 -4.08
N THR A 81 -1.49 -13.45 -3.60
CA THR A 81 -2.28 -14.66 -3.84
C THR A 81 -3.69 -14.53 -3.30
N VAL A 82 -3.86 -14.07 -2.05
CA VAL A 82 -5.21 -13.93 -1.48
C VAL A 82 -6.00 -12.83 -2.19
N LEU A 83 -5.37 -11.71 -2.56
CA LEU A 83 -6.01 -10.61 -3.30
C LEU A 83 -6.67 -11.10 -4.58
N LYS A 84 -5.99 -11.98 -5.33
CA LYS A 84 -6.50 -12.54 -6.60
C LYS A 84 -7.77 -13.37 -6.44
N THR A 85 -8.06 -13.87 -5.24
CA THR A 85 -9.24 -14.70 -4.95
C THR A 85 -10.45 -13.89 -4.48
N GLN A 86 -10.28 -12.60 -4.16
CA GLN A 86 -11.33 -11.79 -3.58
C GLN A 86 -12.11 -11.00 -4.62
N PRO A 87 -13.41 -10.70 -4.37
CA PRO A 87 -14.20 -9.79 -5.18
C PRO A 87 -13.57 -8.40 -5.25
N SER A 88 -13.73 -7.72 -6.39
CA SER A 88 -13.13 -6.40 -6.62
C SER A 88 -13.50 -5.37 -5.56
N GLU A 89 -14.76 -5.36 -5.11
CA GLU A 89 -15.23 -4.45 -4.05
C GLU A 89 -14.47 -4.71 -2.73
N GLU A 90 -14.30 -5.97 -2.36
CA GLU A 90 -13.63 -6.36 -1.12
C GLU A 90 -12.12 -6.02 -1.18
N VAL A 91 -11.50 -6.20 -2.35
CA VAL A 91 -10.13 -5.79 -2.60
C VAL A 91 -9.95 -4.28 -2.44
N MET A 92 -10.86 -3.47 -2.98
CA MET A 92 -10.78 -2.02 -2.86
C MET A 92 -10.97 -1.56 -1.41
N ARG A 93 -11.93 -2.16 -0.69
CA ARG A 93 -12.17 -1.89 0.74
C ARG A 93 -10.93 -2.20 1.59
N ALA A 94 -10.35 -3.39 1.41
CA ALA A 94 -9.14 -3.77 2.13
C ALA A 94 -7.95 -2.89 1.75
N THR A 95 -7.71 -2.66 0.45
CA THR A 95 -6.61 -1.81 -0.02
C THR A 95 -6.69 -0.41 0.58
N ARG A 96 -7.89 0.19 0.61
CA ARG A 96 -8.12 1.50 1.25
C ARG A 96 -7.76 1.49 2.74
N ALA A 97 -8.19 0.47 3.47
CA ALA A 97 -7.95 0.35 4.91
C ALA A 97 -6.45 0.16 5.21
N LEU A 98 -5.78 -0.75 4.50
CA LEU A 98 -4.36 -1.04 4.67
C LEU A 98 -3.49 0.18 4.31
N LEU A 99 -3.81 0.89 3.22
CA LEU A 99 -3.12 2.14 2.86
C LEU A 99 -3.28 3.21 3.94
N GLY A 100 -4.46 3.31 4.55
CA GLY A 100 -4.72 4.15 5.73
C GLY A 100 -3.71 3.90 6.84
N THR A 101 -3.63 2.65 7.31
CA THR A 101 -2.72 2.26 8.39
C THR A 101 -1.25 2.43 8.02
N PHE A 102 -0.88 2.14 6.76
CA PHE A 102 0.49 2.28 6.28
C PHE A 102 0.94 3.75 6.32
N ILE A 103 0.10 4.67 5.81
CA ILE A 103 0.38 6.10 5.80
C ILE A 103 0.43 6.67 7.22
N ASP A 104 -0.45 6.22 8.13
CA ASP A 104 -0.40 6.63 9.54
C ASP A 104 0.90 6.18 10.22
N SER A 105 1.38 4.99 9.86
CA SER A 105 2.66 4.51 10.35
C SER A 105 3.83 5.31 9.79
N LEU A 106 3.79 5.70 8.50
CA LEU A 106 4.77 6.62 7.92
C LEU A 106 4.74 8.00 8.57
N PHE A 107 3.55 8.56 8.81
CA PHE A 107 3.37 9.83 9.50
C PHE A 107 4.06 9.84 10.86
N THR A 108 3.92 8.74 11.59
CA THR A 108 4.54 8.56 12.91
C THR A 108 6.05 8.39 12.81
N LEU A 109 6.56 7.72 11.78
CA LEU A 109 7.97 7.35 11.66
C LEU A 109 8.85 8.47 11.09
N ILE A 110 8.43 9.10 9.99
CA ILE A 110 9.25 10.08 9.24
C ILE A 110 8.64 11.49 9.24
N GLY A 111 7.50 11.65 9.92
CA GLY A 111 6.80 12.90 10.03
C GLY A 111 5.94 13.26 8.81
N PRO A 112 5.06 14.27 8.94
CA PRO A 112 4.05 14.54 7.93
C PRO A 112 4.52 15.14 6.62
N ALA A 113 5.49 16.06 6.68
CA ALA A 113 6.01 16.70 5.48
C ALA A 113 6.68 15.69 4.53
N LEU A 114 7.48 14.76 5.09
CA LEU A 114 8.19 13.76 4.30
C LEU A 114 7.25 12.70 3.73
N THR A 115 6.29 12.25 4.54
CA THR A 115 5.24 11.33 4.10
C THR A 115 4.46 11.90 2.91
N ALA A 116 4.02 13.15 2.99
CA ALA A 116 3.27 13.79 1.90
C ALA A 116 4.08 13.93 0.61
N LYS A 117 5.36 14.34 0.72
CA LYS A 117 6.24 14.51 -0.45
C LYS A 117 6.47 13.19 -1.19
N PHE A 118 6.74 12.10 -0.46
CA PHE A 118 7.04 10.80 -1.07
C PHE A 118 5.80 10.08 -1.59
N VAL A 119 4.68 10.14 -0.86
CA VAL A 119 3.39 9.63 -1.37
C VAL A 119 3.01 10.40 -2.64
N GLY A 120 3.07 11.73 -2.62
CA GLY A 120 2.78 12.55 -3.80
C GLY A 120 3.67 12.23 -5.00
N SER A 121 4.96 11.97 -4.78
CA SER A 121 5.88 11.54 -5.84
C SER A 121 5.61 10.11 -6.32
N ALA A 122 5.26 9.16 -5.45
CA ALA A 122 4.87 7.81 -5.83
C ALA A 122 3.63 7.80 -6.74
N VAL A 123 2.75 8.78 -6.52
CA VAL A 123 1.47 8.97 -7.20
C VAL A 123 1.61 9.85 -8.46
N GLY A 124 2.56 10.79 -8.47
CA GLY A 124 2.76 11.76 -9.55
C GLY A 124 3.73 11.37 -10.67
N ASP A 125 4.54 10.32 -10.49
CA ASP A 125 5.67 9.97 -11.37
C ASP A 125 5.30 9.48 -12.79
N LYS A 126 4.01 9.51 -13.16
CA LYS A 126 3.55 9.22 -14.53
C LYS A 126 3.19 10.47 -15.34
N ARG A 127 3.33 11.69 -14.80
CA ARG A 127 3.03 12.93 -15.56
C ARG A 127 4.22 13.59 -16.26
N ASP A 128 5.46 13.18 -15.98
CA ASP A 128 6.68 13.82 -16.53
C ASP A 128 7.58 12.90 -17.39
N GLN A 129 7.01 11.89 -18.07
CA GLN A 129 7.69 11.27 -19.23
C GLN A 129 7.00 11.69 -20.53
N LYS A 130 7.09 12.98 -20.84
CA LYS A 130 6.90 13.49 -22.21
C LYS A 130 7.87 14.64 -22.46
N LYS A 131 9.09 14.30 -22.85
CA LYS A 131 9.94 15.14 -23.69
C LYS A 131 10.58 14.27 -24.75
#